data_AF-U6L6P4-F1
#
_entry.id   AF-U6L6P4-F1
#
_cell.length_a   1.000
_cell.length_b   1.000
_cell.length_c   1.000
_cell.angle_alpha   90.00
_cell.angle_beta   90.00
_cell.angle_gamma   90.00
#
_symmetry.space_group_name_H-M   'P 1'
#
loop_
_entity.id
_entity.type
_entity.pdbx_description
1 polymer ?
#
loop_
_entity_poly.entity_id
_entity_poly.type
_entity_poly.pdbx_seq_one_letter_code
_entity_poly.pdbx_strand_id
1 'polypeptide(L)'
;ILDYLEAAAVAAGRGRLLLHWGRGRPLLETGDRLFLDSLCLRLAFPRGSPQGERLFTGQQQQLLELLPELRCFRDICCYAKALTSDSAADRLPPLRRWLSSDAALQWGVEEDKSGVLHLSVSAFGVQLDVSPPSSSSSSSSKETKKKHRGALQRLFSDWFSGAESRRGRFSLADPSNLLQGLLPAAAAAAAAAASSNEVSLSEDDVLHLKCLPSFGGRLPAADAELLLQFLTAPYLRIPLLLQFFGEGSRVETLCCPVLQQVLAAALFEPWHFQRAPAVAAAA
;
A
#
# COMPACT_ATOMS: atom_id res chain seq x y z
N ILE A 1 -4.25 4.31 3.22
CA ILE A 1 -3.26 4.58 2.15
C ILE A 1 -1.92 4.81 2.84
N LEU A 2 -0.83 4.31 2.27
CA LEU A 2 0.54 4.52 2.77
C LEU A 2 0.93 6.00 2.63
N ASP A 3 1.72 6.50 3.57
CA ASP A 3 2.05 7.93 3.66
C ASP A 3 2.83 8.42 2.43
N TYR A 4 3.68 7.55 1.87
CA TYR A 4 4.38 7.82 0.61
C TYR A 4 3.43 8.10 -0.55
N LEU A 5 2.40 7.26 -0.72
CA LEU A 5 1.44 7.38 -1.81
C LEU A 5 0.58 8.65 -1.67
N GLU A 6 0.26 9.04 -0.43
CA GLU A 6 -0.42 10.30 -0.16
C GLU A 6 0.46 11.51 -0.50
N ALA A 7 1.73 11.51 -0.07
CA ALA A 7 2.68 12.58 -0.37
C ALA A 7 2.94 12.72 -1.89
N ALA A 8 3.14 11.60 -2.58
CA ALA A 8 3.29 11.57 -4.04
C ALA A 8 2.03 12.10 -4.75
N ALA A 9 0.84 11.76 -4.25
CA ALA A 9 -0.42 12.27 -4.77
C ALA A 9 -0.56 13.79 -4.66
N VAL A 10 -0.12 14.37 -3.52
CA VAL A 10 -0.10 15.82 -3.32
C VAL A 10 0.90 16.49 -4.26
N ALA A 11 2.11 15.95 -4.39
CA ALA A 11 3.17 16.51 -5.23
C ALA A 11 2.84 16.49 -6.73
N ALA A 12 2.21 15.42 -7.23
CA ALA A 12 1.85 15.28 -8.64
C ALA A 12 0.69 16.20 -9.07
N GLY A 13 -0.13 16.67 -8.13
CA GLY A 13 -1.34 17.44 -8.39
C GLY A 13 -2.55 16.58 -8.75
N ARG A 14 -3.75 17.06 -8.38
CA ARG A 14 -5.02 16.34 -8.62
C ARG A 14 -5.25 16.09 -10.10
N GLY A 15 -5.63 14.86 -10.46
CA GLY A 15 -5.99 14.48 -11.83
C GLY A 15 -4.83 14.14 -12.77
N ARG A 16 -3.59 14.11 -12.27
CA ARG A 16 -2.39 13.70 -13.04
C ARG A 16 -1.83 12.34 -12.62
N LEU A 17 -2.47 11.71 -11.65
CA LEU A 17 -2.07 10.39 -11.17
C LEU A 17 -2.56 9.33 -12.14
N LEU A 18 -1.64 8.44 -12.50
CA LEU A 18 -1.96 7.23 -13.24
C LEU A 18 -2.30 6.14 -12.24
N LEU A 19 -3.27 5.31 -12.62
CA LEU A 19 -3.78 4.19 -11.86
C LEU A 19 -4.04 4.63 -10.42
N HIS A 20 -4.78 5.72 -10.23
CA HIS A 20 -5.14 6.19 -8.91
C HIS A 20 -6.13 5.25 -8.21
N TRP A 21 -6.27 5.38 -6.90
CA TRP A 21 -7.32 4.71 -6.14
C TRP A 21 -8.67 5.36 -6.46
N GLY A 22 -9.40 4.79 -7.41
CA GLY A 22 -10.73 5.25 -7.76
C GLY A 22 -11.70 5.16 -6.59
N ARG A 23 -12.65 6.10 -6.50
CA ARG A 23 -13.81 5.94 -5.61
C ARG A 23 -14.76 4.89 -6.19
N GLY A 24 -14.62 3.63 -5.74
CA GLY A 24 -15.51 2.52 -6.13
C GLY A 24 -14.86 1.52 -7.10
N ARG A 25 -15.68 0.90 -7.97
CA ARG A 25 -15.20 -0.03 -9.02
C ARG A 25 -14.13 0.65 -9.88
N PRO A 26 -13.12 -0.09 -10.40
CA PRO A 26 -12.00 0.54 -11.09
C PRO A 26 -12.51 1.34 -12.29
N LEU A 27 -12.35 2.64 -12.20
CA LEU A 27 -12.61 3.60 -13.27
C LEU A 27 -11.25 4.17 -13.66
N LEU A 28 -10.96 4.23 -14.96
CA LEU A 28 -9.86 5.06 -15.42
C LEU A 28 -10.20 6.51 -15.09
N GLU A 29 -9.39 7.11 -14.23
CA GLU A 29 -9.58 8.49 -13.87
C GLU A 29 -9.13 9.42 -14.99
N THR A 30 -9.32 10.72 -14.81
CA THR A 30 -8.90 11.73 -15.79
C THR A 30 -7.44 11.59 -16.19
N GLY A 31 -6.54 11.30 -15.24
CA GLY A 31 -5.11 11.13 -15.50
C GLY A 31 -4.84 9.95 -16.44
N ASP A 32 -5.47 8.81 -16.17
CA ASP A 32 -5.35 7.61 -17.01
C ASP A 32 -5.85 7.85 -18.43
N ARG A 33 -7.00 8.51 -18.57
CA ARG A 33 -7.59 8.83 -19.86
C ARG A 33 -6.70 9.76 -20.69
N LEU A 34 -6.12 10.78 -20.06
CA LEU A 34 -5.21 11.71 -20.74
C LEU A 34 -3.91 11.02 -21.17
N PHE A 35 -3.37 10.13 -20.32
CA PHE A 35 -2.21 9.33 -20.66
C PHE A 35 -2.48 8.39 -21.83
N LEU A 36 -3.59 7.64 -21.78
CA LEU A 36 -3.97 6.72 -22.85
C LEU A 36 -4.25 7.45 -24.15
N ASP A 37 -4.94 8.61 -24.11
CA ASP A 37 -5.20 9.41 -25.30
C ASP A 37 -3.89 9.92 -25.93
N SER A 38 -2.97 10.41 -25.10
CA SER A 38 -1.64 10.86 -25.56
C SER A 38 -0.81 9.71 -26.13
N LEU A 39 -0.89 8.54 -25.52
CA LEU A 39 -0.19 7.33 -25.96
C LEU A 39 -0.76 6.84 -27.29
N CYS A 40 -2.08 6.78 -27.42
CA CYS A 40 -2.76 6.39 -28.65
C CYS A 40 -2.42 7.36 -29.79
N LEU A 41 -2.38 8.66 -29.52
CA LEU A 41 -1.95 9.66 -30.50
C LEU A 41 -0.52 9.40 -31.01
N ARG A 42 0.43 9.10 -30.11
CA ARG A 42 1.84 8.86 -30.48
C ARG A 42 2.05 7.58 -31.26
N LEU A 43 1.30 6.53 -30.94
CA LEU A 43 1.42 5.21 -31.57
C LEU A 43 0.42 5.00 -32.71
N ALA A 44 -0.31 6.05 -33.10
CA ALA A 44 -1.35 6.02 -34.12
C ALA A 44 -2.45 4.98 -33.88
N PHE A 45 -2.76 4.69 -32.61
CA PHE A 45 -3.95 3.93 -32.22
C PHE A 45 -5.19 4.82 -32.22
N PRO A 46 -6.38 4.25 -32.44
CA PRO A 46 -7.60 5.02 -32.39
C PRO A 46 -7.87 5.54 -30.97
N ARG A 47 -8.37 6.77 -30.93
CA ARG A 47 -8.48 7.60 -29.71
C ARG A 47 -9.91 7.64 -29.19
N GLY A 48 -10.02 8.05 -27.94
CA GLY A 48 -11.30 8.27 -27.28
C GLY A 48 -11.91 7.01 -26.68
N SER A 49 -12.99 7.24 -25.94
CA SER A 49 -13.75 6.21 -25.25
C SER A 49 -14.76 5.55 -26.20
N PRO A 50 -14.95 4.21 -26.22
CA PRO A 50 -14.37 3.18 -25.33
C PRO A 50 -13.04 2.55 -25.84
N GLN A 51 -12.44 3.08 -26.92
CA GLN A 51 -11.34 2.39 -27.61
C GLN A 51 -10.07 2.34 -26.77
N GLY A 52 -9.71 3.45 -26.11
CA GLY A 52 -8.56 3.49 -25.21
C GLY A 52 -8.70 2.52 -24.04
N GLU A 53 -9.90 2.38 -23.47
CA GLU A 53 -10.22 1.45 -22.39
C GLU A 53 -10.06 -0.01 -22.85
N ARG A 54 -10.50 -0.34 -24.07
CA ARG A 54 -10.38 -1.69 -24.65
C ARG A 54 -8.93 -2.07 -24.94
N LEU A 55 -8.13 -1.12 -25.42
CA LEU A 55 -6.68 -1.29 -25.60
C LEU A 55 -5.98 -1.48 -24.26
N PHE A 56 -6.34 -0.67 -23.25
CA PHE A 56 -5.72 -0.74 -21.93
C PHE A 56 -6.07 -2.02 -21.16
N THR A 57 -7.31 -2.49 -21.24
CA THR A 57 -7.73 -3.76 -20.62
C THR A 57 -7.16 -4.99 -21.35
N GLY A 58 -6.82 -4.85 -22.63
CA GLY A 58 -6.35 -5.96 -23.45
C GLY A 58 -7.50 -6.74 -24.11
N GLN A 59 -8.74 -6.21 -24.08
CA GLN A 59 -9.80 -6.68 -24.99
C GLN A 59 -9.37 -6.49 -26.46
N GLN A 60 -8.58 -5.44 -26.73
CA GLN A 60 -7.78 -5.29 -27.94
C GLN A 60 -6.30 -5.45 -27.58
N GLN A 61 -5.68 -6.54 -28.04
CA GLN A 61 -4.33 -6.93 -27.61
C GLN A 61 -3.21 -6.06 -28.22
N GLN A 62 -3.49 -5.35 -29.31
CA GLN A 62 -2.49 -4.61 -30.11
C GLN A 62 -1.59 -3.69 -29.28
N LEU A 63 -2.18 -2.94 -28.33
CA LEU A 63 -1.42 -2.04 -27.48
C LEU A 63 -0.51 -2.79 -26.49
N LEU A 64 -1.03 -3.85 -25.85
CA LEU A 64 -0.30 -4.60 -24.83
C LEU A 64 0.71 -5.58 -25.43
N GLU A 65 0.56 -5.96 -26.70
CA GLU A 65 1.56 -6.68 -27.47
C GLU A 65 2.75 -5.78 -27.83
N LEU A 66 2.47 -4.51 -28.18
CA LEU A 66 3.49 -3.52 -28.51
C LEU A 66 4.23 -3.01 -27.26
N LEU A 67 3.52 -2.86 -26.15
CA LEU A 67 4.03 -2.36 -24.86
C LEU A 67 3.73 -3.36 -23.73
N PRO A 68 4.45 -4.50 -23.67
CA PRO A 68 4.26 -5.49 -22.61
C PRO A 68 4.56 -4.91 -21.22
N GLU A 69 5.41 -3.89 -21.12
CA GLU A 69 5.72 -3.21 -19.85
C GLU A 69 4.49 -2.51 -19.27
N LEU A 70 3.63 -1.95 -20.13
CA LEU A 70 2.37 -1.33 -19.70
C LEU A 70 1.45 -2.37 -19.05
N ARG A 71 1.40 -3.58 -19.63
CA ARG A 71 0.64 -4.71 -19.07
C ARG A 71 1.19 -5.09 -17.69
N CYS A 72 2.50 -5.30 -17.60
CA CYS A 72 3.16 -5.66 -16.33
C CYS A 72 2.92 -4.60 -15.25
N PHE A 73 3.14 -3.33 -15.58
CA PHE A 73 2.97 -2.22 -14.64
C PHE A 73 1.53 -2.09 -14.15
N ARG A 74 0.55 -2.14 -15.08
CA ARG A 74 -0.88 -2.15 -14.75
C ARG A 74 -1.23 -3.28 -13.78
N ASP A 75 -0.78 -4.48 -14.08
CA ASP A 75 -1.10 -5.68 -13.31
C ASP A 75 -0.47 -5.63 -11.91
N ILE A 76 0.77 -5.16 -11.80
CA ILE A 76 1.44 -4.90 -10.50
C ILE A 76 0.65 -3.88 -9.69
N CYS A 77 0.25 -2.75 -10.28
CA CYS A 77 -0.53 -1.73 -9.58
C CYS A 77 -1.90 -2.27 -9.13
N CYS A 78 -2.55 -3.12 -9.93
CA CYS A 78 -3.81 -3.73 -9.54
C CYS A 78 -3.64 -4.66 -8.34
N TYR A 79 -2.63 -5.52 -8.34
CA TYR A 79 -2.33 -6.38 -7.20
C TYR A 79 -1.94 -5.59 -5.95
N ALA A 80 -1.09 -4.58 -6.09
CA ALA A 80 -0.71 -3.70 -4.97
C ALA A 80 -1.96 -3.10 -4.30
N LYS A 81 -2.94 -2.67 -5.09
CA LYS A 81 -4.20 -2.15 -4.58
C LYS A 81 -5.09 -3.24 -3.98
N ALA A 82 -5.24 -4.38 -4.64
CA ALA A 82 -6.05 -5.49 -4.12
C ALA A 82 -5.51 -6.02 -2.77
N LEU A 83 -4.19 -6.00 -2.58
CA LEU A 83 -3.54 -6.44 -1.34
C LEU A 83 -3.60 -5.40 -0.21
N THR A 84 -3.88 -4.14 -0.53
CA THR A 84 -3.92 -3.03 0.44
C THR A 84 -5.31 -2.45 0.63
N SER A 85 -6.32 -2.99 -0.08
CA SER A 85 -7.72 -2.65 0.11
C SER A 85 -8.26 -3.31 1.37
N ASP A 86 -9.17 -2.64 2.07
CA ASP A 86 -9.85 -3.17 3.26
C ASP A 86 -10.99 -4.14 2.85
N SER A 87 -10.67 -5.08 1.96
CA SER A 87 -11.63 -6.05 1.46
C SER A 87 -12.08 -6.97 2.59
N ALA A 88 -13.40 -7.14 2.73
CA ALA A 88 -13.96 -8.11 3.67
C ALA A 88 -13.40 -9.51 3.39
N ALA A 89 -13.10 -10.29 4.44
CA ALA A 89 -12.53 -11.64 4.33
C ALA A 89 -13.37 -12.57 3.41
N ASP A 90 -14.67 -12.32 3.28
CA ASP A 90 -15.58 -13.04 2.38
C ASP A 90 -15.29 -12.84 0.88
N ARG A 91 -14.51 -11.82 0.51
CA ARG A 91 -14.11 -11.54 -0.88
C ARG A 91 -12.74 -12.13 -1.26
N LEU A 92 -12.07 -12.81 -0.32
CA LEU A 92 -10.82 -13.48 -0.61
C LEU A 92 -11.06 -14.74 -1.46
N PRO A 93 -10.12 -15.13 -2.33
CA PRO A 93 -10.23 -16.37 -3.07
C PRO A 93 -10.36 -17.56 -2.11
N PRO A 94 -11.17 -18.58 -2.45
CA PRO A 94 -11.32 -19.76 -1.63
C PRO A 94 -9.97 -20.47 -1.41
N LEU A 95 -9.80 -21.07 -0.24
CA LEU A 95 -8.63 -21.89 0.08
C LEU A 95 -8.65 -23.16 -0.77
N ARG A 96 -7.89 -23.15 -1.86
CA ARG A 96 -7.67 -24.28 -2.75
C ARG A 96 -6.26 -24.24 -3.33
N ARG A 97 -5.86 -25.29 -4.04
CA ARG A 97 -4.61 -25.28 -4.82
C ARG A 97 -4.80 -24.35 -6.03
N TRP A 98 -3.98 -23.32 -6.10
CA TRP A 98 -3.98 -22.34 -7.19
C TRP A 98 -2.80 -22.59 -8.13
N LEU A 99 -3.03 -22.45 -9.42
CA LEU A 99 -1.99 -22.44 -10.44
C LEU A 99 -1.55 -21.00 -10.75
N SER A 100 -0.34 -20.82 -11.28
CA SER A 100 0.12 -19.50 -11.71
C SER A 100 -0.78 -18.88 -12.79
N SER A 101 -1.45 -19.69 -13.61
CA SER A 101 -2.44 -19.24 -14.59
C SER A 101 -3.68 -18.62 -13.94
N ASP A 102 -4.05 -19.07 -12.74
CA ASP A 102 -5.22 -18.54 -12.03
C ASP A 102 -4.94 -17.15 -11.46
N ALA A 103 -3.66 -16.82 -11.23
CA ALA A 103 -3.22 -15.49 -10.82
C ALA A 103 -3.14 -14.49 -12.00
N ALA A 104 -3.39 -14.92 -13.24
CA ALA A 104 -3.41 -14.00 -14.37
C ALA A 104 -4.64 -13.07 -14.28
N LEU A 105 -4.40 -11.76 -14.29
CA LEU A 105 -5.49 -10.78 -14.21
C LEU A 105 -6.30 -10.77 -15.50
N GLN A 106 -7.61 -10.96 -15.36
CA GLN A 106 -8.58 -10.85 -16.44
C GLN A 106 -9.30 -9.52 -16.29
N TRP A 107 -9.10 -8.65 -17.29
CA TRP A 107 -9.66 -7.32 -17.34
C TRP A 107 -10.85 -7.27 -18.31
N GLY A 108 -11.94 -6.65 -17.89
CA GLY A 108 -13.12 -6.41 -18.68
C GLY A 108 -13.49 -4.93 -18.70
N VAL A 109 -14.11 -4.50 -19.79
CA VAL A 109 -14.85 -3.23 -19.87
C VAL A 109 -16.32 -3.59 -20.00
N GLU A 110 -17.11 -3.14 -19.04
CA GLU A 110 -18.56 -3.28 -19.01
C GLU A 110 -19.18 -1.89 -19.20
N GLU A 111 -20.23 -1.78 -20.00
CA GLU A 111 -20.96 -0.54 -20.20
C GLU A 111 -22.30 -0.62 -19.48
N ASP A 112 -22.52 0.29 -18.54
CA ASP A 112 -23.79 0.39 -17.83
C ASP A 112 -24.89 0.92 -18.74
N LYS A 113 -26.16 0.72 -18.36
CA LYS A 113 -27.33 1.24 -19.08
C LYS A 113 -27.33 2.78 -19.23
N SER A 114 -26.53 3.47 -18.43
CA SER A 114 -26.30 4.92 -18.47
C SER A 114 -25.20 5.34 -19.46
N GLY A 115 -24.55 4.40 -20.16
CA GLY A 115 -23.41 4.65 -21.04
C GLY A 115 -22.09 4.91 -20.31
N VAL A 116 -22.05 4.66 -18.99
CA VAL A 116 -20.82 4.78 -18.20
C VAL A 116 -20.04 3.47 -18.30
N LEU A 117 -18.78 3.56 -18.71
CA LEU A 117 -17.88 2.41 -18.76
C LEU A 117 -17.30 2.12 -17.38
N HIS A 118 -17.38 0.85 -16.98
CA HIS A 118 -16.81 0.31 -15.77
C HIS A 118 -15.74 -0.72 -16.14
N LEU A 119 -14.60 -0.67 -15.45
CA LEU A 119 -13.65 -1.77 -15.54
C LEU A 119 -14.03 -2.84 -14.52
N SER A 120 -13.94 -4.09 -14.93
CA SER A 120 -13.97 -5.24 -14.03
C SER A 120 -12.62 -5.93 -14.08
N VAL A 121 -12.10 -6.34 -12.92
CA VAL A 121 -10.85 -7.08 -12.83
C VAL A 121 -11.09 -8.30 -11.98
N SER A 122 -10.65 -9.45 -12.47
CA SER A 122 -10.74 -10.71 -11.75
C SER A 122 -9.42 -11.47 -11.79
N ALA A 123 -9.13 -12.16 -10.68
CA ALA A 123 -8.07 -13.14 -10.55
C ALA A 123 -8.56 -14.22 -9.59
N PHE A 124 -7.98 -15.42 -9.69
CA PHE A 124 -8.36 -16.55 -8.86
C PHE A 124 -9.89 -16.82 -8.92
N GLY A 125 -10.52 -16.60 -10.08
CA GLY A 125 -11.96 -16.78 -10.28
C GLY A 125 -12.85 -15.85 -9.45
N VAL A 126 -12.30 -14.80 -8.83
CA VAL A 126 -13.02 -13.81 -8.02
C VAL A 126 -12.77 -12.41 -8.55
N GLN A 127 -13.78 -11.53 -8.48
CA GLN A 127 -13.59 -10.11 -8.80
C GLN A 127 -12.79 -9.44 -7.69
N LEU A 128 -11.68 -8.79 -8.05
CA LEU A 128 -10.81 -8.11 -7.11
C LEU A 128 -11.41 -6.77 -6.70
N ASP A 129 -11.35 -6.48 -5.40
CA ASP A 129 -11.75 -5.19 -4.86
C ASP A 129 -10.52 -4.28 -4.74
N VAL A 130 -10.58 -3.18 -5.50
CA VAL A 130 -9.50 -2.23 -5.71
C VAL A 130 -9.87 -0.87 -5.06
N SER A 131 -10.79 -0.89 -4.10
CA SER A 131 -11.24 0.31 -3.39
C SER A 131 -10.23 0.79 -2.35
N PRO A 132 -10.12 2.12 -2.12
CA PRO A 132 -9.18 2.66 -1.16
C PRO A 132 -9.50 2.16 0.26
N PRO A 133 -8.48 1.91 1.10
CA PRO A 133 -8.69 1.57 2.49
C PRO A 133 -9.44 2.69 3.24
N SER A 134 -10.30 2.31 4.17
CA SER A 134 -11.26 3.13 4.92
C SER A 134 -10.68 4.37 5.62
N SER A 135 -9.36 4.42 5.81
CA SER A 135 -8.66 5.54 6.44
C SER A 135 -8.38 6.74 5.53
N SER A 136 -8.63 6.65 4.22
CA SER A 136 -8.30 7.71 3.25
C SER A 136 -9.50 8.49 2.72
N SER A 137 -10.72 8.21 3.19
CA SER A 137 -11.89 9.01 2.82
C SER A 137 -12.03 10.22 3.74
N SER A 138 -11.32 11.31 3.43
CA SER A 138 -11.72 12.63 3.90
C SER A 138 -13.04 13.03 3.22
N SER A 139 -14.11 13.04 4.03
CA SER A 139 -15.36 13.81 3.88
C SER A 139 -16.08 13.82 2.51
N SER A 140 -17.13 13.00 2.37
CA SER A 140 -18.49 13.48 2.08
C SER A 140 -19.48 12.33 1.86
N SER A 141 -20.36 12.09 2.84
CA SER A 141 -21.82 11.97 2.68
C SER A 141 -22.46 11.23 3.86
N LYS A 142 -23.66 11.70 4.20
CA LYS A 142 -24.43 11.48 5.42
C LYS A 142 -25.03 10.07 5.53
N GLU A 143 -25.12 9.61 6.78
CA GLU A 143 -26.06 8.66 7.43
C GLU A 143 -26.88 7.69 6.54
N THR A 144 -26.92 6.40 6.87
CA THR A 144 -27.86 5.93 7.90
C THR A 144 -27.49 4.59 8.56
N LYS A 145 -27.57 4.61 9.90
CA LYS A 145 -27.67 3.54 10.92
C LYS A 145 -28.35 2.23 10.43
N LYS A 146 -27.97 1.02 10.87
CA LYS A 146 -27.92 0.57 12.29
C LYS A 146 -27.31 -0.86 12.39
N LYS A 147 -26.53 -1.07 13.47
CA LYS A 147 -26.30 -2.32 14.24
C LYS A 147 -25.41 -3.42 13.60
N HIS A 148 -24.41 -4.06 14.25
CA HIS A 148 -24.25 -4.44 15.66
C HIS A 148 -22.75 -4.70 16.05
N ARG A 149 -22.28 -4.03 17.13
CA ARG A 149 -21.31 -4.44 18.21
C ARG A 149 -19.88 -4.95 17.88
N GLY A 150 -18.86 -4.16 18.29
CA GLY A 150 -18.21 -4.46 19.58
C GLY A 150 -16.74 -4.89 19.71
N ALA A 151 -15.84 -4.77 18.73
CA ALA A 151 -14.41 -5.14 18.92
C ALA A 151 -13.38 -4.04 18.55
N LEU A 152 -13.64 -3.27 17.50
CA LEU A 152 -12.74 -2.20 17.01
C LEU A 152 -12.71 -0.95 17.90
N GLN A 153 -13.64 -0.80 18.84
CA GLN A 153 -13.71 0.36 19.74
C GLN A 153 -12.72 0.29 20.91
N ARG A 154 -11.99 -0.84 21.06
CA ARG A 154 -10.96 -1.07 22.10
C ARG A 154 -9.53 -1.17 21.57
N LEU A 155 -9.32 -1.26 20.26
CA LEU A 155 -7.97 -1.24 19.67
C LEU A 155 -7.39 0.19 19.55
N PHE A 156 -8.11 1.17 20.11
CA PHE A 156 -7.72 2.57 20.18
C PHE A 156 -7.65 3.15 21.60
N SER A 157 -7.82 2.37 22.69
CA SER A 157 -7.61 2.93 24.05
C SER A 157 -6.13 2.95 24.47
N ASP A 158 -5.32 1.99 24.04
CA ASP A 158 -4.14 1.61 24.85
C ASP A 158 -2.79 1.51 24.14
N TRP A 159 -2.60 2.10 22.95
CA TRP A 159 -1.22 2.41 22.50
C TRP A 159 -0.75 3.75 23.10
N PHE A 160 -0.80 3.81 24.43
CA PHE A 160 -0.41 4.90 25.36
C PHE A 160 -1.28 6.16 25.36
N SER A 161 -2.11 6.28 26.40
CA SER A 161 -2.91 7.46 26.73
C SER A 161 -2.10 8.76 26.65
N GLY A 162 -2.60 9.72 25.84
CA GLY A 162 -2.37 11.13 26.12
C GLY A 162 -2.02 12.08 24.98
N ALA A 163 -2.07 11.72 23.69
CA ALA A 163 -2.15 12.70 22.61
C ALA A 163 -2.58 12.04 21.29
N GLU A 164 -3.53 12.67 20.60
CA GLU A 164 -4.07 12.37 19.27
C GLU A 164 -3.22 11.44 18.39
N SER A 165 -3.67 10.18 18.25
CA SER A 165 -3.11 9.22 17.29
C SER A 165 -3.51 9.62 15.86
N ARG A 166 -2.70 10.51 15.29
CA ARG A 166 -2.47 10.53 13.84
C ARG A 166 -1.58 9.32 13.57
N ARG A 167 -1.86 8.55 12.50
CA ARG A 167 -0.85 7.63 11.93
C ARG A 167 0.47 8.41 11.89
N GLY A 168 1.48 7.88 12.58
CA GLY A 168 2.73 8.58 12.81
C GLY A 168 3.28 9.12 11.50
N ARG A 169 3.82 10.33 11.52
CA ARG A 169 4.28 11.11 10.36
C ARG A 169 5.44 10.46 9.60
N PHE A 170 5.72 9.18 9.82
CA PHE A 170 6.98 8.50 9.55
C PHE A 170 6.76 7.06 9.07
N SER A 171 7.54 6.63 8.08
CA SER A 171 7.48 5.30 7.48
C SER A 171 7.86 4.21 8.49
N LEU A 172 7.03 3.17 8.62
CA LEU A 172 7.37 1.98 9.42
C LEU A 172 8.38 1.05 8.72
N ALA A 173 8.79 1.40 7.51
CA ALA A 173 9.86 0.71 6.80
C ALA A 173 11.26 1.14 7.27
N ASP A 174 11.34 2.22 8.06
CA ASP A 174 12.57 2.69 8.70
C ASP A 174 12.60 2.17 10.15
N PRO A 175 13.65 1.40 10.53
CA PRO A 175 13.76 0.82 11.88
C PRO A 175 13.79 1.89 12.98
N SER A 176 14.24 3.12 12.67
CA SER A 176 14.31 4.23 13.63
C SER A 176 12.94 4.59 14.18
N ASN A 177 11.92 4.54 13.31
CA ASN A 177 10.54 4.86 13.66
C ASN A 177 9.89 3.77 14.52
N LEU A 178 10.34 2.51 14.39
CA LEU A 178 9.88 1.40 15.23
C LEU A 178 10.44 1.52 16.67
N LEU A 179 11.65 2.03 16.82
CA LEU A 179 12.32 2.18 18.11
C LEU A 179 11.84 3.42 18.88
N GLN A 180 11.33 4.44 18.19
CA GLN A 180 10.88 5.70 18.79
C GLN A 180 9.73 5.53 19.80
N GLY A 181 8.93 4.47 19.69
CA GLY A 181 7.88 4.13 20.66
C GLY A 181 8.35 3.32 21.88
N LEU A 182 9.58 2.82 21.88
CA LEU A 182 10.12 1.90 22.90
C LEU A 182 11.27 2.50 23.72
N LEU A 183 11.89 3.57 23.21
CA LEU A 183 12.96 4.28 23.89
C LEU A 183 12.39 5.31 24.89
N PRO A 184 12.98 5.47 26.09
CA PRO A 184 12.63 6.59 26.97
C PRO A 184 12.79 7.91 26.22
N ALA A 185 11.93 8.89 26.51
CA ALA A 185 11.75 10.12 25.71
C ALA A 185 13.06 10.84 25.29
N ALA A 186 14.13 10.73 26.08
CA ALA A 186 15.46 11.28 25.76
C ALA A 186 16.20 10.51 24.65
N ALA A 187 16.11 9.17 24.61
CA ALA A 187 16.70 8.34 23.56
C ALA A 187 15.82 8.31 22.30
N ALA A 188 14.50 8.40 22.45
CA ALA A 188 13.58 8.64 21.33
C ALA A 188 13.81 10.03 20.71
N ALA A 189 14.12 11.05 21.51
CA ALA A 189 14.53 12.37 21.01
C ALA A 189 15.91 12.33 20.34
N ALA A 190 16.85 11.48 20.79
CA ALA A 190 18.13 11.28 20.10
C ALA A 190 17.97 10.53 18.76
N ALA A 191 17.13 9.50 18.69
CA ALA A 191 16.79 8.80 17.45
C ALA A 191 15.99 9.71 16.48
N ALA A 192 15.09 10.55 17.01
CA ALA A 192 14.39 11.57 16.24
C ALA A 192 15.31 12.72 15.80
N ALA A 193 16.26 13.13 16.65
CA ALA A 193 17.28 14.12 16.29
C ALA A 193 18.23 13.57 15.23
N ALA A 194 18.57 12.28 15.27
CA ALA A 194 19.26 11.57 14.20
C ALA A 194 18.40 11.50 12.91
N SER A 195 17.07 11.36 13.03
CA SER A 195 16.16 11.47 11.87
C SER A 195 16.10 12.89 11.28
N SER A 196 16.40 13.93 12.07
CA SER A 196 16.55 15.32 11.60
C SER A 196 17.96 15.68 11.13
N ASN A 197 18.96 14.86 11.44
CA ASN A 197 20.35 14.98 11.00
C ASN A 197 20.78 13.66 10.34
N GLU A 198 20.35 13.40 9.10
CA GLU A 198 20.91 12.46 8.10
C GLU A 198 21.52 11.09 8.52
N VAL A 199 21.32 10.60 9.74
CA VAL A 199 21.93 9.34 10.23
C VAL A 199 20.81 8.32 10.34
N SER A 200 20.59 7.61 9.24
CA SER A 200 19.78 6.40 9.24
C SER A 200 20.48 5.31 10.05
N LEU A 201 19.74 4.53 10.84
CA LEU A 201 20.30 3.42 11.61
C LEU A 201 21.00 2.42 10.68
N SER A 202 22.23 2.05 11.02
CA SER A 202 22.99 1.00 10.36
C SER A 202 22.74 -0.37 10.99
N GLU A 203 23.11 -1.44 10.30
CA GLU A 203 23.08 -2.81 10.84
C GLU A 203 23.87 -2.93 12.15
N ASP A 204 25.06 -2.31 12.20
CA ASP A 204 25.91 -2.27 13.39
C ASP A 204 25.18 -1.59 14.57
N ASP A 205 24.42 -0.52 14.34
CA ASP A 205 23.66 0.14 15.40
C ASP A 205 22.57 -0.78 15.98
N VAL A 206 21.95 -1.61 15.13
CA VAL A 206 20.93 -2.58 15.54
C VAL A 206 21.51 -3.65 16.47
N LEU A 207 22.71 -4.15 16.19
CA LEU A 207 23.41 -5.14 17.01
C LEU A 207 23.67 -4.67 18.45
N HIS A 208 23.77 -3.36 18.67
CA HIS A 208 24.08 -2.78 19.98
C HIS A 208 22.83 -2.33 20.76
N LEU A 209 21.62 -2.59 20.25
CA LEU A 209 20.39 -2.24 20.93
C LEU A 209 20.18 -3.09 22.18
N LYS A 210 20.03 -2.43 23.33
CA LYS A 210 19.76 -3.09 24.62
C LYS A 210 18.32 -3.57 24.77
N CYS A 211 17.39 -2.92 24.06
CA CYS A 211 15.97 -3.19 24.15
C CYS A 211 15.39 -3.33 22.74
N LEU A 212 14.75 -4.47 22.47
CA LEU A 212 14.16 -4.79 21.17
C LEU A 212 12.62 -4.78 21.26
N PRO A 213 11.93 -4.42 20.16
CA PRO A 213 10.48 -4.54 20.06
C PRO A 213 10.03 -5.99 20.19
N SER A 214 9.13 -6.27 21.13
CA SER A 214 8.54 -7.60 21.31
C SER A 214 7.32 -7.86 20.42
N PHE A 215 6.79 -6.85 19.73
CA PHE A 215 5.61 -6.91 18.86
C PHE A 215 4.40 -7.64 19.51
N GLY A 216 4.16 -7.38 20.80
CA GLY A 216 3.11 -8.05 21.57
C GLY A 216 3.47 -9.50 21.95
N GLY A 217 4.76 -9.80 22.10
CA GLY A 217 5.28 -11.14 22.43
C GLY A 217 5.21 -12.14 21.27
N ARG A 218 4.94 -11.68 20.05
CA ARG A 218 4.75 -12.54 18.87
C ARG A 218 6.04 -12.88 18.15
N LEU A 219 7.08 -12.09 18.37
CA LEU A 219 8.36 -12.25 17.71
C LEU A 219 9.46 -12.33 18.79
N PRO A 220 10.28 -13.39 18.81
CA PRO A 220 11.37 -13.51 19.78
C PRO A 220 12.43 -12.43 19.52
N ALA A 221 13.21 -12.10 20.55
CA ALA A 221 14.19 -11.01 20.48
C ALA A 221 15.19 -11.19 19.32
N ALA A 222 15.71 -12.41 19.10
CA ALA A 222 16.62 -12.69 17.99
C ALA A 222 15.98 -12.44 16.61
N ASP A 223 14.72 -12.81 16.45
CA ASP A 223 13.99 -12.53 15.21
C ASP A 223 13.69 -11.03 15.05
N ALA A 224 13.51 -10.30 16.17
CA ALA A 224 13.21 -8.87 16.15
C ALA A 224 14.43 -8.06 15.72
N GLU A 225 15.60 -8.45 16.21
CA GLU A 225 16.89 -7.93 15.77
C GLU A 225 17.12 -8.19 14.28
N LEU A 226 16.92 -9.45 13.84
CA LEU A 226 17.09 -9.83 12.44
C LEU A 226 16.13 -9.05 11.51
N LEU A 227 14.87 -8.87 11.93
CA LEU A 227 13.90 -8.04 11.20
C LEU A 227 14.41 -6.60 11.05
N LEU A 228 14.92 -5.99 12.12
CA LEU A 228 15.46 -4.63 12.08
C LEU A 228 16.69 -4.54 11.17
N GLN A 229 17.59 -5.53 11.21
CA GLN A 229 18.73 -5.61 10.29
C GLN A 229 18.27 -5.71 8.83
N PHE A 230 17.29 -6.57 8.52
CA PHE A 230 16.73 -6.67 7.16
C PHE A 230 16.10 -5.38 6.68
N LEU A 231 15.50 -4.60 7.57
CA LEU A 231 15.03 -3.26 7.21
C LEU A 231 16.21 -2.40 6.75
N THR A 232 17.35 -2.39 7.44
CA THR A 232 18.53 -1.57 7.06
C THR A 232 19.17 -1.91 5.70
N ALA A 233 18.82 -3.03 5.06
CA ALA A 233 19.41 -3.47 3.80
C ALA A 233 18.64 -2.96 2.55
N PRO A 234 18.99 -1.83 1.91
CA PRO A 234 18.14 -1.14 0.92
C PRO A 234 17.66 -2.00 -0.26
N TYR A 235 18.57 -2.79 -0.85
CA TYR A 235 18.28 -3.59 -2.05
C TYR A 235 17.81 -5.01 -1.71
N LEU A 236 18.11 -5.50 -0.51
CA LEU A 236 17.79 -6.87 -0.09
C LEU A 236 16.61 -6.93 0.89
N ARG A 237 16.12 -5.78 1.38
CA ARG A 237 15.00 -5.68 2.33
C ARG A 237 13.78 -6.49 1.90
N ILE A 238 13.30 -6.28 0.68
CA ILE A 238 12.09 -6.95 0.18
C ILE A 238 12.27 -8.47 0.13
N PRO A 239 13.28 -9.04 -0.56
CA PRO A 239 13.44 -10.48 -0.60
C PRO A 239 13.72 -11.09 0.78
N LEU A 240 14.52 -10.42 1.63
CA LEU A 240 14.82 -10.90 2.98
C LEU A 240 13.57 -10.94 3.87
N LEU A 241 12.74 -9.89 3.85
CA LEU A 241 11.50 -9.86 4.63
C LEU A 241 10.47 -10.88 4.14
N LEU A 242 10.31 -11.04 2.82
CA LEU A 242 9.38 -12.02 2.27
C LEU A 242 9.83 -13.44 2.59
N GLN A 243 11.13 -13.73 2.53
CA GLN A 243 11.69 -15.01 2.96
C GLN A 243 11.49 -15.22 4.46
N PHE A 244 11.80 -14.21 5.27
CA PHE A 244 11.66 -14.24 6.72
C PHE A 244 10.24 -14.57 7.18
N PHE A 245 9.24 -13.89 6.63
CA PHE A 245 7.84 -14.16 6.97
C PHE A 245 7.30 -15.42 6.31
N GLY A 246 7.84 -15.82 5.14
CA GLY A 246 7.43 -17.03 4.42
C GLY A 246 7.99 -18.33 5.00
N GLU A 247 8.95 -18.26 5.92
CA GLU A 247 9.62 -19.43 6.48
C GLU A 247 8.95 -19.95 7.76
N GLY A 248 8.69 -21.26 7.80
CA GLY A 248 8.18 -21.96 8.97
C GLY A 248 6.82 -21.42 9.46
N SER A 249 6.70 -21.20 10.77
CA SER A 249 5.50 -20.65 11.41
C SER A 249 5.51 -19.13 11.52
N ARG A 250 6.49 -18.42 10.93
CA ARG A 250 6.60 -16.96 11.05
C ARG A 250 5.48 -16.21 10.33
N VAL A 251 4.78 -16.84 9.38
CA VAL A 251 3.56 -16.28 8.76
C VAL A 251 2.52 -15.93 9.83
N GLU A 252 2.42 -16.71 10.91
CA GLU A 252 1.46 -16.49 12.00
C GLU A 252 1.76 -15.20 12.79
N THR A 253 3.00 -14.72 12.74
CA THR A 253 3.38 -13.44 13.37
C THR A 253 2.71 -12.26 12.67
N LEU A 254 2.33 -12.40 11.40
CA LEU A 254 1.54 -11.40 10.66
C LEU A 254 0.10 -11.28 11.17
N CYS A 255 -0.35 -12.05 12.16
CA CYS A 255 -1.54 -11.68 12.92
C CYS A 255 -1.35 -10.37 13.71
N CYS A 256 -0.10 -9.95 13.94
CA CYS A 256 0.22 -8.66 14.55
C CYS A 256 0.04 -7.53 13.51
N PRO A 257 -0.86 -6.56 13.75
CA PRO A 257 -1.13 -5.49 12.80
C PRO A 257 0.09 -4.58 12.56
N VAL A 258 0.97 -4.45 13.56
CA VAL A 258 2.21 -3.67 13.41
C VAL A 258 3.15 -4.35 12.41
N LEU A 259 3.32 -5.67 12.48
CA LEU A 259 4.17 -6.41 11.54
C LEU A 259 3.59 -6.39 10.11
N GLN A 260 2.26 -6.43 9.97
CA GLN A 260 1.60 -6.22 8.68
C GLN A 260 1.93 -4.84 8.09
N GLN A 261 1.91 -3.80 8.93
CA GLN A 261 2.23 -2.44 8.49
C GLN A 261 3.70 -2.27 8.14
N VAL A 262 4.62 -2.88 8.90
CA VAL A 262 6.06 -2.91 8.57
C VAL A 262 6.29 -3.57 7.22
N LEU A 263 5.69 -4.74 6.99
CA LEU A 263 5.81 -5.45 5.72
C LEU A 263 5.22 -4.62 4.57
N ALA A 264 4.02 -4.05 4.74
CA ALA A 264 3.40 -3.19 3.74
C ALA A 264 4.25 -1.96 3.41
N ALA A 265 4.78 -1.27 4.43
CA ALA A 265 5.66 -0.12 4.24
C ALA A 265 6.96 -0.52 3.52
N ALA A 266 7.56 -1.66 3.88
CA ALA A 266 8.78 -2.15 3.25
C ALA A 266 8.60 -2.59 1.79
N LEU A 267 7.40 -3.01 1.40
CA LEU A 267 7.10 -3.40 0.01
C LEU A 267 6.79 -2.22 -0.90
N PHE A 268 6.12 -1.20 -0.36
CA PHE A 268 5.49 -0.16 -1.19
C PHE A 268 6.03 1.26 -0.97
N GLU A 269 6.83 1.48 0.07
CA GLU A 269 7.50 2.77 0.31
C GLU A 269 8.98 2.69 -0.07
N PRO A 270 9.52 3.73 -0.75
CA PRO A 270 10.93 3.79 -1.04
C PRO A 270 11.75 3.86 0.26
N TRP A 271 12.97 3.33 0.19
CA TRP A 271 13.94 3.40 1.28
C TRP A 271 14.22 4.87 1.64
N HIS A 272 14.26 5.19 2.94
CA HIS A 272 14.36 6.56 3.48
C HIS A 272 13.21 7.54 3.15
N PHE A 273 11.99 7.05 2.89
CA PHE A 273 10.86 7.96 2.76
C PHE A 273 10.64 8.75 4.06
N GLN A 274 10.86 10.06 3.97
CA GLN A 274 10.49 11.03 5.00
C GLN A 274 9.35 11.88 4.46
N ARG A 275 8.24 11.94 5.19
CA ARG A 275 7.15 12.84 4.85
C ARG A 275 7.66 14.27 4.99
N ALA A 276 7.61 15.04 3.91
CA ALA A 276 7.98 16.45 3.95
C ALA A 276 7.21 17.14 5.10
N PRO A 277 7.86 17.95 5.94
CA PRO A 277 7.18 18.67 6.99
C PRO A 277 6.05 19.46 6.34
N ALA A 278 4.82 19.27 6.81
CA ALA A 278 3.71 20.08 6.37
C ALA A 278 4.09 21.52 6.67
N VAL A 279 4.53 22.27 5.65
CA VAL A 279 4.57 23.72 5.71
C VAL A 279 3.15 24.07 6.08
N ALA A 280 2.94 24.50 7.33
CA ALA A 280 1.67 25.01 7.80
C ALA A 280 1.20 25.94 6.69
N ALA A 281 0.09 25.58 6.03
CA ALA A 281 -0.41 26.27 4.86
C ALA A 281 -0.37 27.77 5.16
N ALA A 282 0.64 28.44 4.62
CA ALA A 282 0.77 29.88 4.73
C ALA A 282 -0.41 30.43 3.93
N ALA A 283 -1.11 31.36 4.59
CA ALA A 283 -2.36 31.98 4.17
C ALA A 283 -2.38 32.44 2.71
#